data_AF-A0A1I1NHB0-F1
#
_entry.id   AF-A0A1I1NHB0-F1
#
_cell.length_a   1.000
_cell.length_b   1.000
_cell.length_c   1.000
_cell.angle_alpha   90.00
_cell.angle_beta   90.00
_cell.angle_gamma   90.00
#
_symmetry.space_group_name_H-M   'P 1'
#
loop_
_entity.id
_entity.type
_entity.pdbx_description
1 polymer ?
#
loop_
_entity_poly.entity_id
_entity_poly.type
_entity_poly.pdbx_seq_one_letter_code
_entity_poly.pdbx_strand_id
1 'polypeptide(L)'
;MAQTDSAARRRQIVEGAFAALQAHGLPHISYDRIAEFAGVTRQLMRYHYPDPDLLMKDVCDLLAARYREALVSTAGKLDGPARLNAFLDYFFDLLDGTPKPRDDRAYDALMSLSASSATVRGELAGQYRLLGEVLTHEFSLQFPDLTARAAEELSWLFVCLMYGHWKMVASLGYDESHKHVTRAAMDRLIQSYRQQPDTPGRTTGIWLRGAE
;
A
#
# COMPACT_ATOMS: atom_id res chain seq x y z
N MET A 1 -28.48 -12.84 13.54
CA MET A 1 -27.46 -13.17 14.56
C MET A 1 -26.31 -14.02 14.01
N ALA A 2 -26.55 -15.16 13.35
CA ALA A 2 -25.47 -16.05 12.87
C ALA A 2 -24.49 -15.41 11.85
N GLN A 3 -24.97 -14.52 10.97
CA GLN A 3 -24.12 -13.87 9.96
C GLN A 3 -23.18 -12.81 10.56
N THR A 4 -23.61 -12.15 11.64
CA THR A 4 -22.80 -11.17 12.38
C THR A 4 -21.65 -11.85 13.13
N ASP A 5 -21.88 -13.05 13.69
CA ASP A 5 -20.84 -13.84 14.36
C ASP A 5 -19.82 -14.39 13.34
N SER A 6 -20.28 -14.86 12.18
CA SER A 6 -19.38 -15.32 11.11
C SER A 6 -18.48 -14.20 10.55
N ALA A 7 -19.04 -13.00 10.32
CA ALA A 7 -18.25 -11.85 9.88
C ALA A 7 -17.24 -11.38 10.93
N ALA A 8 -17.65 -11.34 12.21
CA ALA A 8 -16.75 -11.03 13.32
C ALA A 8 -15.62 -12.08 13.42
N ARG A 9 -15.93 -13.36 13.22
CA ARG A 9 -14.94 -14.44 13.25
C ARG A 9 -13.93 -14.34 12.11
N ARG A 10 -14.38 -14.03 10.89
CA ARG A 10 -13.47 -13.78 9.77
C ARG A 10 -12.52 -12.63 10.07
N ARG A 11 -13.05 -11.50 10.57
CA ARG A 11 -12.22 -10.36 10.99
C ARG A 11 -11.17 -10.75 12.02
N GLN A 12 -11.55 -11.48 13.07
CA GLN A 12 -10.62 -12.00 14.09
C GLN A 12 -9.50 -12.85 13.48
N ILE A 13 -9.83 -13.74 12.54
CA ILE A 13 -8.85 -14.59 11.86
C ILE A 13 -7.90 -13.75 10.98
N VAL A 14 -8.42 -12.79 10.23
CA VAL A 14 -7.63 -11.90 9.38
C VAL A 14 -6.66 -11.05 10.22
N GLU A 15 -7.13 -10.51 11.35
CA GLU A 15 -6.28 -9.77 12.29
C GLU A 15 -5.19 -10.66 12.90
N GLY A 16 -5.51 -11.91 13.26
CA GLY A 16 -4.52 -12.88 13.72
C GLY A 16 -3.50 -13.26 12.65
N ALA A 17 -3.94 -13.39 11.38
CA ALA A 17 -3.04 -13.64 10.27
C ALA A 17 -2.08 -12.46 10.02
N PHE A 18 -2.60 -11.23 10.05
CA PHE A 18 -1.80 -10.02 10.00
C PHE A 18 -0.76 -9.98 11.15
N ALA A 19 -1.19 -10.26 12.39
CA ALA A 19 -0.30 -10.28 13.54
C ALA A 19 0.80 -11.35 13.43
N ALA A 20 0.45 -12.55 12.93
CA ALA A 20 1.41 -13.62 12.68
C ALA A 20 2.46 -13.23 11.63
N LEU A 21 2.04 -12.60 10.53
CA LEU A 21 2.95 -12.07 9.49
C LEU A 21 3.90 -11.02 10.05
N GLN A 22 3.40 -10.11 10.88
CA GLN A 22 4.21 -9.06 11.51
C GLN A 22 5.26 -9.62 12.47
N ALA A 23 4.89 -10.64 13.24
CA ALA A 23 5.77 -11.27 14.22
C ALA A 23 6.85 -12.16 13.57
N HIS A 24 6.51 -12.89 12.51
CA HIS A 24 7.34 -14.00 12.03
C HIS A 24 7.66 -13.99 10.53
N GLY A 25 7.11 -13.06 9.76
CA GLY A 25 7.23 -13.06 8.29
C GLY A 25 6.53 -14.25 7.63
N LEU A 26 6.79 -14.45 6.34
CA LEU A 26 6.12 -15.48 5.53
C LEU A 26 6.55 -16.93 5.83
N PRO A 27 7.84 -17.28 5.96
CA PRO A 27 8.27 -18.70 5.98
C PRO A 27 7.69 -19.54 7.13
N HIS A 28 7.26 -18.90 8.21
CA HIS A 28 6.72 -19.56 9.40
C HIS A 28 5.20 -19.48 9.53
N ILE A 29 4.50 -18.98 8.50
CA ILE A 29 3.05 -18.89 8.57
C ILE A 29 2.37 -20.24 8.30
N SER A 30 1.49 -20.64 9.20
CA SER A 30 0.68 -21.86 9.09
C SER A 30 -0.69 -21.61 9.70
N TYR A 31 -1.67 -22.47 9.39
CA TYR A 31 -2.99 -22.37 9.99
C TYR A 31 -2.96 -22.54 11.51
N ASP A 32 -2.05 -23.36 12.04
CA ASP A 32 -1.89 -23.51 13.49
C ASP A 32 -1.40 -22.21 14.11
N ARG A 33 -0.42 -21.56 13.47
CA ARG A 33 0.15 -20.29 13.94
C ARG A 33 -0.85 -19.16 13.84
N ILE A 34 -1.57 -19.05 12.73
CA ILE A 34 -2.62 -18.03 12.56
C ILE A 34 -3.72 -18.25 13.60
N ALA A 35 -4.13 -19.50 13.85
CA ALA A 35 -5.15 -19.82 14.85
C ALA A 35 -4.69 -19.45 16.27
N GLU A 36 -3.42 -19.67 16.61
CA GLU A 36 -2.80 -19.22 17.87
C GLU A 36 -2.89 -17.70 18.02
N PHE A 37 -2.45 -16.93 17.01
CA PHE A 37 -2.51 -15.46 17.04
C PHE A 37 -3.94 -14.92 17.06
N ALA A 38 -4.87 -15.59 16.37
CA ALA A 38 -6.28 -15.22 16.36
C ALA A 38 -7.03 -15.65 17.62
N GLY A 39 -6.47 -16.53 18.46
CA GLY A 39 -7.17 -17.11 19.61
C GLY A 39 -8.36 -17.99 19.22
N VAL A 40 -8.23 -18.73 18.11
CA VAL A 40 -9.25 -19.67 17.60
C VAL A 40 -8.68 -21.07 17.43
N THR A 41 -9.52 -22.06 17.16
CA THR A 41 -9.05 -23.40 16.82
C THR A 41 -8.67 -23.51 15.35
N ARG A 42 -7.72 -24.39 15.02
CA ARG A 42 -7.37 -24.72 13.63
C ARG A 42 -8.60 -25.15 12.79
N GLN A 43 -9.52 -25.89 13.40
CA GLN A 43 -10.74 -26.34 12.73
C GLN A 43 -11.65 -25.16 12.38
N LEU A 44 -11.84 -24.20 13.30
CA LEU A 44 -12.64 -23.00 13.04
C LEU A 44 -11.99 -22.13 11.96
N MET A 45 -10.67 -22.00 11.98
CA MET A 45 -9.91 -21.31 10.95
C MET A 45 -10.16 -21.97 9.56
N ARG A 46 -9.98 -23.28 9.45
CA ARG A 46 -10.25 -24.04 8.21
C ARG A 46 -11.68 -23.94 7.72
N TYR A 47 -12.65 -23.85 8.64
CA TYR A 47 -14.06 -23.67 8.29
C TYR A 47 -14.31 -22.33 7.60
N HIS A 48 -13.71 -21.23 8.09
CA HIS A 48 -13.88 -19.90 7.49
C HIS A 48 -12.98 -19.65 6.27
N TYR A 49 -11.79 -20.26 6.25
CA TYR A 49 -10.78 -20.10 5.20
C TYR A 49 -10.26 -21.47 4.76
N PRO A 50 -11.03 -22.21 3.94
CA PRO A 50 -10.56 -23.44 3.34
C PRO A 50 -9.41 -23.19 2.34
N ASP A 51 -9.42 -22.02 1.70
CA ASP A 51 -8.39 -21.55 0.78
C ASP A 51 -7.49 -20.50 1.45
N PRO A 52 -6.17 -20.75 1.57
CA PRO A 52 -5.24 -19.78 2.15
C PRO A 52 -5.11 -18.49 1.34
N ASP A 53 -5.31 -18.53 0.02
CA ASP A 53 -5.21 -17.34 -0.83
C ASP A 53 -6.34 -16.37 -0.53
N LEU A 54 -7.53 -16.86 -0.21
CA LEU A 54 -8.65 -16.02 0.23
C LEU A 54 -8.39 -15.36 1.58
N LEU A 55 -7.67 -16.02 2.48
CA LEU A 55 -7.23 -15.37 3.72
C LEU A 55 -6.23 -14.26 3.43
N MET A 56 -5.22 -14.52 2.59
CA MET A 56 -4.21 -13.52 2.25
C MET A 56 -4.81 -12.34 1.47
N LYS A 57 -5.82 -12.58 0.62
CA LYS A 57 -6.65 -11.52 0.03
C LYS A 57 -7.30 -10.65 1.11
N ASP A 58 -7.98 -11.25 2.09
CA ASP A 58 -8.64 -10.47 3.14
C ASP A 58 -7.62 -9.70 4.02
N VAL A 59 -6.38 -10.22 4.15
CA VAL A 59 -5.27 -9.49 4.78
C VAL A 59 -4.83 -8.30 3.91
N CYS A 60 -4.72 -8.47 2.59
CA CYS A 60 -4.48 -7.36 1.66
C CYS A 60 -5.55 -6.27 1.84
N ASP A 61 -6.83 -6.66 1.90
CA ASP A 61 -7.95 -5.74 2.09
C ASP A 61 -7.88 -4.98 3.42
N LEU A 62 -7.51 -5.67 4.51
CA LEU A 62 -7.27 -5.06 5.82
C LEU A 62 -6.18 -3.99 5.76
N LEU A 63 -5.04 -4.29 5.13
CA LEU A 63 -3.93 -3.34 4.98
C LEU A 63 -4.37 -2.11 4.18
N ALA A 64 -4.97 -2.32 3.00
CA ALA A 64 -5.44 -1.21 2.17
C ALA A 64 -6.48 -0.33 2.87
N ALA A 65 -7.37 -0.92 3.67
CA ALA A 65 -8.35 -0.17 4.44
C ALA A 65 -7.69 0.79 5.44
N ARG A 66 -6.64 0.34 6.16
CA ARG A 66 -5.90 1.19 7.11
C ARG A 66 -5.26 2.41 6.44
N TYR A 67 -4.61 2.21 5.29
CA TYR A 67 -4.04 3.33 4.55
C TYR A 67 -5.12 4.26 4.00
N ARG A 68 -6.23 3.73 3.48
CA ARG A 68 -7.34 4.54 2.98
C ARG A 68 -7.95 5.40 4.09
N GLU A 69 -8.19 4.83 5.27
CA GLU A 69 -8.74 5.56 6.41
C GLU A 69 -7.82 6.70 6.86
N ALA A 70 -6.51 6.45 6.93
CA ALA A 70 -5.52 7.48 7.26
C ALA A 70 -5.48 8.60 6.21
N LEU A 71 -5.51 8.25 4.93
CA LEU A 71 -5.51 9.22 3.83
C LEU A 71 -6.81 10.04 3.78
N VAL A 72 -7.98 9.43 3.98
CA VAL A 72 -9.26 10.15 4.03
C VAL A 72 -9.30 11.12 5.22
N SER A 73 -8.83 10.67 6.39
CA SER A 73 -8.73 11.53 7.59
C SER A 73 -7.79 12.72 7.38
N THR A 74 -6.71 12.53 6.62
CA THR A 74 -5.74 13.58 6.27
C THR A 74 -6.29 14.53 5.22
N ALA A 75 -6.84 14.00 4.13
CA ALA A 75 -7.39 14.75 3.01
C ALA A 75 -8.60 15.61 3.40
N GLY A 76 -9.47 15.11 4.28
CA GLY A 76 -10.65 15.85 4.75
C GLY A 76 -10.34 17.09 5.59
N LYS A 77 -9.07 17.32 5.95
CA LYS A 77 -8.61 18.45 6.77
C LYS A 77 -7.82 19.49 5.98
N LEU A 78 -7.54 19.24 4.69
CA LEU A 78 -6.60 20.02 3.89
C LEU A 78 -7.18 20.36 2.52
N ASP A 79 -6.98 21.62 2.09
CA ASP A 79 -7.38 22.10 0.77
C ASP A 79 -6.17 22.35 -0.15
N GLY A 80 -6.38 22.11 -1.45
CA GLY A 80 -5.47 22.55 -2.51
C GLY A 80 -4.05 21.94 -2.44
N PRO A 81 -3.00 22.72 -2.75
CA PRO A 81 -1.60 22.24 -2.81
C PRO A 81 -1.03 21.64 -1.51
N ALA A 82 -1.70 21.84 -0.38
CA ALA A 82 -1.29 21.22 0.88
C ALA A 82 -1.58 19.71 0.89
N ARG A 83 -2.55 19.25 0.08
CA ARG A 83 -3.03 17.87 0.08
C ARG A 83 -1.98 16.90 -0.46
N LEU A 84 -1.46 17.10 -1.66
CA LEU A 84 -0.42 16.21 -2.21
C LEU A 84 0.79 16.13 -1.27
N ASN A 85 1.28 17.26 -0.76
CA ASN A 85 2.43 17.26 0.14
C ASN A 85 2.16 16.41 1.39
N ALA A 86 0.98 16.53 2.00
CA ALA A 86 0.59 15.69 3.12
C ALA A 86 0.50 14.19 2.75
N PHE A 87 0.03 13.85 1.55
CA PHE A 87 0.04 12.46 1.05
C PHE A 87 1.48 11.94 0.93
N LEU A 88 2.36 12.70 0.25
CA LEU A 88 3.76 12.32 0.06
C LEU A 88 4.47 12.16 1.42
N ASP A 89 4.25 13.10 2.33
CA ASP A 89 4.86 13.11 3.66
C ASP A 89 4.34 11.95 4.53
N TYR A 90 3.05 11.64 4.47
CA TYR A 90 2.47 10.49 5.18
C TYR A 90 3.14 9.18 4.80
N PHE A 91 3.32 8.92 3.50
CA PHE A 91 3.95 7.69 3.02
C PHE A 91 5.44 7.59 3.32
N PHE A 92 6.10 8.71 3.60
CA PHE A 92 7.48 8.74 4.11
C PHE A 92 7.56 8.90 5.62
N ASP A 93 6.45 8.78 6.37
CA ASP A 93 6.42 8.92 7.83
C ASP A 93 6.97 10.28 8.32
N LEU A 94 6.57 11.34 7.62
CA LEU A 94 6.94 12.73 7.86
C LEU A 94 5.74 13.61 8.24
N LEU A 95 4.52 13.06 8.24
CA LEU A 95 3.31 13.79 8.61
C LEU A 95 3.11 13.78 10.12
N ASP A 96 3.21 14.95 10.75
CA ASP A 96 3.06 15.09 12.20
C ASP A 96 1.71 14.59 12.71
N GLY A 97 1.75 13.84 13.81
CA GLY A 97 0.55 13.28 14.46
C GLY A 97 -0.15 12.17 13.69
N THR A 98 0.35 11.79 12.51
CA THR A 98 -0.24 10.73 11.67
C THR A 98 0.86 9.77 11.20
N PRO A 99 1.39 8.93 12.11
CA PRO A 99 2.46 8.01 11.77
C PRO A 99 2.01 6.98 10.73
N LYS A 100 2.92 6.60 9.83
CA LYS A 100 2.68 5.51 8.89
C LYS A 100 2.48 4.19 9.67
N PRO A 101 1.49 3.36 9.29
CA PRO A 101 1.39 2.00 9.80
C PRO A 101 2.72 1.23 9.67
N ARG A 102 3.16 0.60 10.75
CA ARG A 102 4.40 -0.20 10.81
C ARG A 102 4.17 -1.63 10.34
N ASP A 103 3.59 -1.78 9.15
CA ASP A 103 3.15 -3.06 8.55
C ASP A 103 4.04 -3.57 7.40
N ASP A 104 5.28 -3.07 7.34
CA ASP A 104 6.21 -3.35 6.26
C ASP A 104 6.52 -4.84 6.09
N ARG A 105 6.55 -5.61 7.20
CA ARG A 105 6.78 -7.06 7.18
C ARG A 105 5.59 -7.83 6.60
N ALA A 106 4.37 -7.40 6.89
CA ALA A 106 3.18 -7.98 6.28
C ALA A 106 3.16 -7.71 4.76
N TYR A 107 3.50 -6.49 4.33
CA TYR A 107 3.64 -6.18 2.91
C TYR A 107 4.76 -7.00 2.23
N ASP A 108 5.90 -7.22 2.88
CA ASP A 108 6.97 -8.08 2.35
C ASP A 108 6.49 -9.51 2.09
N ALA A 109 5.75 -10.08 3.05
CA ALA A 109 5.18 -11.40 2.91
C ALA A 109 4.20 -11.49 1.74
N LEU A 110 3.29 -10.51 1.61
CA LEU A 110 2.31 -10.47 0.52
C LEU A 110 2.98 -10.27 -0.85
N MET A 111 4.00 -9.41 -0.92
CA MET A 111 4.79 -9.22 -2.14
C MET A 111 5.52 -10.50 -2.54
N SER A 112 6.10 -11.23 -1.58
CA SER A 112 6.66 -12.56 -1.85
C SER A 112 5.60 -13.55 -2.35
N LEU A 113 4.40 -13.55 -1.77
CA LEU A 113 3.30 -14.42 -2.20
C LEU A 113 2.78 -14.09 -3.60
N SER A 114 2.88 -12.84 -4.05
CA SER A 114 2.42 -12.43 -5.39
C SER A 114 3.12 -13.16 -6.54
N ALA A 115 4.32 -13.69 -6.29
CA ALA A 115 5.07 -14.51 -7.25
C ALA A 115 4.38 -15.86 -7.55
N SER A 116 3.62 -16.40 -6.60
CA SER A 116 2.98 -17.72 -6.73
C SER A 116 1.44 -17.69 -6.64
N SER A 117 0.86 -16.62 -6.10
CA SER A 117 -0.59 -16.45 -5.97
C SER A 117 -1.11 -15.36 -6.91
N ALA A 118 -1.92 -15.76 -7.90
CA ALA A 118 -2.59 -14.82 -8.80
C ALA A 118 -3.59 -13.92 -8.05
N THR A 119 -4.26 -14.46 -7.04
CA THR A 119 -5.19 -13.72 -6.17
C THR A 119 -4.45 -12.60 -5.45
N VAL A 120 -3.38 -12.91 -4.71
CA VAL A 120 -2.60 -11.89 -3.98
C VAL A 120 -1.97 -10.88 -4.93
N ARG A 121 -1.44 -11.32 -6.08
CA ARG A 121 -0.89 -10.43 -7.11
C ARG A 121 -1.94 -9.45 -7.64
N GLY A 122 -3.15 -9.94 -7.94
CA GLY A 122 -4.26 -9.13 -8.43
C GLY A 122 -4.67 -8.06 -7.42
N GLU A 123 -4.78 -8.45 -6.13
CA GLU A 123 -5.14 -7.53 -5.05
C GLU A 123 -4.08 -6.44 -4.86
N LEU A 124 -2.80 -6.80 -4.75
CA LEU A 124 -1.71 -5.81 -4.60
C LEU A 124 -1.63 -4.88 -5.81
N ALA A 125 -1.75 -5.41 -7.04
CA ALA A 125 -1.78 -4.59 -8.25
C ALA A 125 -2.95 -3.61 -8.24
N GLY A 126 -4.13 -4.04 -7.79
CA GLY A 126 -5.31 -3.18 -7.62
C GLY A 126 -5.08 -2.06 -6.60
N GLN A 127 -4.44 -2.37 -5.47
CA GLN A 127 -4.13 -1.38 -4.42
C GLN A 127 -3.17 -0.31 -4.90
N TYR A 128 -2.03 -0.72 -5.49
CA TYR A 128 -1.05 0.25 -5.99
C TYR A 128 -1.58 1.07 -7.16
N ARG A 129 -2.41 0.47 -8.04
CA ARG A 129 -3.11 1.20 -9.10
C ARG A 129 -4.02 2.28 -8.54
N LEU A 130 -4.86 1.95 -7.55
CA LEU A 130 -5.75 2.93 -6.93
C LEU A 130 -4.96 4.09 -6.30
N LEU A 131 -3.86 3.78 -5.58
CA LEU A 131 -2.97 4.81 -5.04
C LEU A 131 -2.38 5.69 -6.15
N GLY A 132 -1.93 5.07 -7.23
CA GLY A 132 -1.42 5.76 -8.42
C GLY A 132 -2.43 6.69 -9.08
N GLU A 133 -3.67 6.24 -9.25
CA GLU A 133 -4.78 7.02 -9.80
C GLU A 133 -5.10 8.24 -8.91
N VAL A 134 -5.14 8.05 -7.58
CA VAL A 134 -5.32 9.14 -6.62
C VAL A 134 -4.18 10.16 -6.71
N LEU A 135 -2.93 9.70 -6.67
CA LEU A 135 -1.77 10.61 -6.77
C LEU A 135 -1.72 11.34 -8.12
N THR A 136 -2.07 10.68 -9.21
CA THR A 136 -2.16 11.30 -10.55
C THR A 136 -3.15 12.47 -10.52
N HIS A 137 -4.29 12.29 -9.88
CA HIS A 137 -5.27 13.34 -9.69
C HIS A 137 -4.71 14.49 -8.83
N GLU A 138 -4.05 14.18 -7.72
CA GLU A 138 -3.41 15.18 -6.85
C GLU A 138 -2.33 15.99 -7.58
N PHE A 139 -1.45 15.34 -8.34
CA PHE A 139 -0.44 16.01 -9.16
C PHE A 139 -1.08 16.96 -10.17
N SER A 140 -2.13 16.52 -10.87
CA SER A 140 -2.83 17.33 -11.87
C SER A 140 -3.53 18.55 -11.26
N LEU A 141 -4.09 18.42 -10.05
CA LEU A 141 -4.72 19.53 -9.34
C LEU A 141 -3.71 20.55 -8.83
N GLN A 142 -2.59 20.08 -8.26
CA GLN A 142 -1.59 20.96 -7.67
C GLN A 142 -0.70 21.64 -8.71
N PHE A 143 -0.43 20.97 -9.83
CA PHE A 143 0.44 21.46 -10.90
C PHE A 143 -0.32 21.44 -12.24
N PRO A 144 -1.18 22.43 -12.51
CA PRO A 144 -1.97 22.51 -13.75
C PRO A 144 -1.11 22.63 -15.03
N ASP A 145 0.17 22.95 -14.88
CA ASP A 145 1.18 22.99 -15.94
C ASP A 145 1.69 21.60 -16.35
N LEU A 146 1.44 20.56 -15.56
CA LEU A 146 1.76 19.18 -15.93
C LEU A 146 0.78 18.63 -16.96
N THR A 147 1.31 17.85 -17.91
CA THR A 147 0.48 17.02 -18.78
C THR A 147 -0.11 15.85 -17.98
N ALA A 148 -1.23 15.30 -18.43
CA ALA A 148 -1.83 14.11 -17.80
C ALA A 148 -0.83 12.93 -17.71
N ARG A 149 -0.01 12.75 -18.75
CA ARG A 149 1.04 11.75 -18.78
C ARG A 149 2.12 12.01 -17.72
N ALA A 150 2.59 13.25 -17.59
CA ALA A 150 3.59 13.61 -16.57
C ALA A 150 3.06 13.32 -15.16
N ALA A 151 1.79 13.60 -14.89
CA ALA A 151 1.15 13.27 -13.62
C ALA A 151 1.10 11.75 -13.36
N GLU A 152 0.81 10.94 -14.38
CA GLU A 152 0.86 9.46 -14.28
C GLU A 152 2.29 8.94 -14.07
N GLU A 153 3.28 9.51 -14.76
CA GLU A 153 4.69 9.10 -14.60
C GLU A 153 5.19 9.43 -13.19
N LEU A 154 4.88 10.63 -12.68
CA LEU A 154 5.24 11.03 -11.32
C LEU A 154 4.56 10.14 -10.26
N SER A 155 3.30 9.76 -10.44
CA SER A 155 2.61 8.86 -9.51
C SER A 155 3.22 7.46 -9.51
N TRP A 156 3.57 6.93 -10.69
CA TRP A 156 4.27 5.65 -10.81
C TRP A 156 5.63 5.68 -10.13
N LEU A 157 6.45 6.69 -10.45
CA LEU A 157 7.78 6.86 -9.86
C LEU A 157 7.71 7.03 -8.34
N PHE A 158 6.73 7.77 -7.84
CA PHE A 158 6.50 7.90 -6.40
C PHE A 158 6.27 6.54 -5.76
N VAL A 159 5.36 5.71 -6.30
CA VAL A 159 5.07 4.38 -5.72
C VAL A 159 6.31 3.49 -5.75
N CYS A 160 7.09 3.50 -6.84
CA CYS A 160 8.35 2.77 -6.92
C CYS A 160 9.37 3.23 -5.87
N LEU A 161 9.54 4.55 -5.72
CA LEU A 161 10.46 5.14 -4.75
C LEU A 161 10.03 4.85 -3.31
N MET A 162 8.75 5.02 -3.00
CA MET A 162 8.16 4.74 -1.69
C MET A 162 8.36 3.27 -1.32
N TYR A 163 7.98 2.35 -2.21
CA TYR A 163 8.12 0.92 -1.95
C TYR A 163 9.60 0.55 -1.76
N GLY A 164 10.46 0.96 -2.69
CA GLY A 164 11.90 0.69 -2.63
C GLY A 164 12.54 1.25 -1.36
N HIS A 165 12.19 2.48 -0.97
CA HIS A 165 12.65 3.12 0.26
C HIS A 165 12.39 2.25 1.49
N TRP A 166 11.14 1.83 1.69
CA TRP A 166 10.78 1.02 2.85
C TRP A 166 11.38 -0.38 2.84
N LYS A 167 11.72 -0.95 1.66
CA LYS A 167 12.49 -2.19 1.61
C LYS A 167 13.92 -1.98 2.12
N MET A 168 14.57 -0.89 1.71
CA MET A 168 15.90 -0.56 2.21
C MET A 168 15.87 -0.27 3.72
N VAL A 169 14.93 0.54 4.20
CA VAL A 169 14.88 0.94 5.61
C VAL A 169 14.34 -0.20 6.49
N ALA A 170 13.07 -0.58 6.31
CA ALA A 170 12.39 -1.49 7.25
C ALA A 170 12.84 -2.95 7.09
N SER A 171 13.18 -3.39 5.88
CA SER A 171 13.54 -4.78 5.61
C SER A 171 15.05 -5.03 5.68
N LEU A 172 15.88 -4.10 5.21
CA LEU A 172 17.35 -4.25 5.20
C LEU A 172 18.08 -3.48 6.32
N GLY A 173 17.37 -2.64 7.08
CA GLY A 173 17.92 -1.97 8.27
C GLY A 173 18.79 -0.74 7.98
N TYR A 174 18.62 -0.09 6.83
CA TYR A 174 19.22 1.22 6.60
C TYR A 174 18.56 2.29 7.48
N ASP A 175 19.27 3.40 7.71
CA ASP A 175 18.84 4.46 8.62
C ASP A 175 17.48 5.07 8.24
N GLU A 176 16.58 5.21 9.22
CA GLU A 176 15.22 5.72 8.99
C GLU A 176 15.22 7.19 8.55
N SER A 177 16.26 7.97 8.87
CA SER A 177 16.41 9.36 8.39
C SER A 177 16.54 9.47 6.87
N HIS A 178 16.86 8.38 6.17
CA HIS A 178 16.85 8.35 4.71
C HIS A 178 15.46 8.64 4.11
N LYS A 179 14.39 8.63 4.92
CA LYS A 179 13.05 9.09 4.50
C LYS A 179 13.08 10.53 3.98
N HIS A 180 13.91 11.39 4.56
CA HIS A 180 14.12 12.76 4.09
C HIS A 180 14.83 12.80 2.73
N VAL A 181 15.79 11.90 2.50
CA VAL A 181 16.52 11.82 1.22
C VAL A 181 15.56 11.45 0.10
N THR A 182 14.75 10.40 0.29
CA THR A 182 13.80 9.94 -0.73
C THR A 182 12.68 10.97 -0.95
N ARG A 183 12.15 11.56 0.12
CA ARG A 183 11.12 12.61 0.01
C ARG A 183 11.62 13.84 -0.77
N ALA A 184 12.83 14.31 -0.48
CA ALA A 184 13.44 15.43 -1.20
C ALA A 184 13.83 15.07 -2.65
N ALA A 185 14.05 13.80 -2.96
CA ALA A 185 14.20 13.35 -4.35
C ALA A 185 12.89 13.49 -5.13
N MET A 186 11.74 13.24 -4.49
CA MET A 186 10.44 13.43 -5.12
C MET A 186 10.19 14.90 -5.51
N ASP A 187 10.55 15.87 -4.66
CA ASP A 187 10.41 17.30 -4.99
C ASP A 187 11.25 17.69 -6.23
N ARG A 188 12.47 17.16 -6.30
CA ARG A 188 13.36 17.38 -7.46
C ARG A 188 12.82 16.75 -8.73
N LEU A 189 12.22 15.57 -8.65
CA LEU A 189 11.56 14.93 -9.79
C LEU A 189 10.37 15.76 -10.28
N ILE A 190 9.49 16.20 -9.37
CA ILE A 190 8.36 17.07 -9.71
C ILE A 190 8.86 18.33 -10.43
N GLN A 191 9.89 18.99 -9.88
CA GLN A 191 10.45 20.18 -10.50
C GLN A 191 11.02 19.90 -11.91
N SER A 192 11.69 18.76 -12.10
CA SER A 192 12.22 18.36 -13.41
C SER A 192 11.12 18.22 -14.45
N TYR A 193 10.01 17.56 -14.10
CA TYR A 193 8.86 17.39 -15.00
C TYR A 193 8.19 18.71 -15.38
N ARG A 194 8.16 19.68 -14.47
CA ARG A 194 7.62 21.02 -14.73
C ARG A 194 8.53 21.87 -15.63
N GLN A 195 9.84 21.64 -15.57
CA GLN A 195 10.82 22.37 -16.39
C GLN A 195 10.96 21.80 -17.81
N GLN A 196 10.63 20.53 -18.00
CA GLN A 196 10.74 19.81 -19.28
C GLN A 196 9.37 19.23 -19.68
N PRO A 197 8.39 20.07 -20.07
CA PRO A 197 7.08 19.59 -20.45
C PRO A 197 7.17 18.63 -21.64
N ASP A 198 6.53 17.47 -21.49
CA ASP A 198 6.58 16.35 -22.42
C ASP A 198 5.91 16.71 -23.76
N THR A 199 6.36 16.10 -24.86
CA THR A 199 5.80 16.37 -26.20
C THR A 199 4.34 15.89 -26.29
N PRO A 200 3.40 16.72 -26.78
CA PRO A 200 2.01 16.30 -26.99
C PRO A 200 1.91 15.06 -27.91
N GLY A 201 1.08 14.08 -27.54
CA GLY A 201 0.75 12.92 -28.40
C GLY A 201 1.22 11.55 -27.89
N ARG A 202 1.91 11.49 -26.75
CA ARG A 202 2.25 10.24 -26.07
C ARG A 202 1.07 9.70 -25.26
N THR A 203 0.69 8.44 -25.48
CA THR A 203 -0.47 7.81 -24.84
C THR A 203 -0.30 7.68 -23.31
N THR A 204 -1.42 7.83 -22.58
CA THR A 204 -1.59 7.59 -21.15
C THR A 204 -1.93 6.12 -20.86
N GLY A 205 -2.06 5.75 -19.59
CA GLY A 205 -2.39 4.39 -19.17
C GLY A 205 -1.21 3.65 -18.52
N ILE A 206 -0.33 4.36 -17.82
CA ILE A 206 0.84 3.77 -17.14
C ILE A 206 0.43 2.71 -16.12
N TRP A 207 -0.73 2.90 -15.49
CA TRP A 207 -1.29 2.00 -14.50
C TRP A 207 -2.09 0.82 -15.09
N LEU A 208 -2.19 0.73 -16.43
CA LEU A 208 -2.82 -0.43 -17.07
C LEU A 208 -1.91 -1.66 -16.92
N ARG A 209 -2.49 -2.78 -16.50
CA ARG A 209 -1.77 -4.05 -16.49
C ARG A 209 -1.58 -4.55 -17.92
N GLY A 210 -0.41 -5.13 -18.20
CA GLY A 210 -0.22 -5.92 -19.41
C GLY A 210 -1.17 -7.12 -19.44
N ALA A 211 -1.49 -7.62 -20.64
CA ALA A 211 -2.20 -8.88 -20.78
C ALA A 211 -1.40 -10.01 -20.11
N GLU A 212 -2.05 -10.79 -19.24
CA GLU A 212 -1.47 -12.00 -18.64
C GLU A 212 -1.47 -13.17 -19.64
#